data_AF-A0A4W5RSQ7-F1
#
_entry.id   AF-A0A4W5RSQ7-F1
#
_cell.length_a   1.000
_cell.length_b   1.000
_cell.length_c   1.000
_cell.angle_alpha   90.00
_cell.angle_beta   90.00
_cell.angle_gamma   90.00
#
_symmetry.space_group_name_H-M   'P 1'
#
loop_
_entity.id
_entity.type
_entity.pdbx_description
1 polymer ?
#
loop_
_entity_poly.entity_id
_entity_poly.type
_entity_poly.pdbx_seq_one_letter_code
_entity_poly.pdbx_strand_id
1 'polypeptide(L)'
;MLQSLMTISFFFFETETFQAKYHDAHEKAKGHYLAGTLVDFPEVMRCGEQEKQKGLRDYQKEYNTNKIKNHIPADIIPNVVAKRSQDMLSDVLYRTYLHNWTCHPEQEDTIRARKNNEILSDVRFKFNRF
;
A
#
# COMPACT_ATOMS: atom_id res chain seq x y z
N MET A 1 -3.87 56.20 -57.23
CA MET A 1 -4.50 56.15 -55.90
C MET A 1 -4.55 54.72 -55.34
N LEU A 2 -5.07 53.74 -56.11
CA LEU A 2 -5.12 52.31 -55.71
C LEU A 2 -3.77 51.69 -55.33
N GLN A 3 -2.68 51.97 -56.06
CA GLN A 3 -1.35 51.42 -55.71
C GLN A 3 -0.79 51.94 -54.38
N SER A 4 -1.12 53.18 -53.98
CA SER A 4 -0.69 53.77 -52.71
C SER A 4 -1.47 53.18 -51.52
N LEU A 5 -2.76 52.89 -51.71
CA LEU A 5 -3.56 52.19 -50.71
C LEU A 5 -3.10 50.74 -50.49
N MET A 6 -2.67 50.07 -51.57
CA MET A 6 -2.17 48.69 -51.51
C MET A 6 -0.82 48.59 -50.77
N THR A 7 0.07 49.56 -50.93
CA THR A 7 1.35 49.59 -50.19
C THR A 7 1.15 49.91 -48.72
N ILE A 8 0.23 50.83 -48.37
CA ILE A 8 -0.08 51.15 -46.96
C ILE A 8 -0.70 49.94 -46.24
N SER A 9 -1.62 49.22 -46.88
CA SER A 9 -2.25 48.03 -46.28
C SER A 9 -1.29 46.84 -46.20
N PHE A 10 -0.37 46.69 -47.16
CA PHE A 10 0.72 45.71 -47.08
C PHE A 10 1.69 46.02 -45.93
N PHE A 11 2.09 47.29 -45.78
CA PHE A 11 2.96 47.73 -44.69
C PHE A 11 2.31 47.53 -43.32
N PHE A 12 1.01 47.84 -43.21
CA PHE A 12 0.24 47.59 -41.99
C PHE A 12 0.16 46.10 -41.64
N PHE A 13 -0.09 45.24 -42.63
CA PHE A 13 -0.08 43.78 -42.44
C PHE A 13 1.30 43.27 -42.00
N GLU A 14 2.37 43.77 -42.58
CA GLU A 14 3.74 43.38 -42.22
C GLU A 14 4.08 43.78 -40.77
N THR A 15 3.65 44.98 -40.33
CA THR A 15 3.85 45.44 -38.94
C THR A 15 3.08 44.60 -37.91
N GLU A 16 1.85 44.17 -38.22
CA GLU A 16 1.06 43.29 -37.36
C GLU A 16 1.70 41.90 -37.23
N THR A 17 2.19 41.34 -38.35
CA THR A 17 2.90 40.04 -38.30
C THR A 17 4.23 40.12 -37.55
N PHE A 18 4.92 41.27 -37.61
CA PHE A 18 6.16 41.50 -36.85
C PHE A 18 5.89 41.59 -35.35
N GLN A 19 4.85 42.31 -34.93
CA GLN A 19 4.42 42.37 -33.52
C GLN A 19 4.07 40.98 -32.97
N ALA A 20 3.33 40.18 -33.73
CA ALA A 20 2.97 38.81 -33.34
C ALA A 20 4.21 37.92 -33.18
N LYS A 21 5.16 37.97 -34.13
CA LYS A 21 6.42 37.22 -34.07
C LYS A 21 7.30 37.66 -32.89
N TYR A 22 7.34 38.97 -32.62
CA TYR A 22 8.09 39.52 -31.50
C TYR A 22 7.49 39.10 -30.15
N HIS A 23 6.16 39.14 -30.02
CA HIS A 23 5.45 38.71 -28.82
C HIS A 23 5.71 37.23 -28.52
N ASP A 24 5.60 36.36 -29.54
CA ASP A 24 5.84 34.92 -29.40
C ASP A 24 7.30 34.60 -29.03
N ALA A 25 8.27 35.29 -29.63
CA ALA A 25 9.68 35.17 -29.27
C ALA A 25 9.96 35.64 -27.84
N HIS A 26 9.29 36.71 -27.39
CA HIS A 26 9.43 37.25 -26.05
C HIS A 26 8.81 36.32 -24.99
N GLU A 27 7.65 35.71 -25.24
CA GLU A 27 7.07 34.71 -24.32
C GLU A 27 7.92 33.44 -24.22
N LYS A 28 8.47 32.96 -25.34
CA LYS A 28 9.41 31.84 -25.34
C LYS A 28 10.68 32.15 -24.55
N ALA A 29 11.19 33.38 -24.64
CA ALA A 29 12.34 33.82 -23.86
C ALA A 29 12.03 33.94 -22.35
N LYS A 30 10.80 34.34 -21.97
CA LYS A 30 10.37 34.41 -20.55
C LYS A 30 10.51 33.07 -19.83
N GLY A 31 10.22 31.97 -20.50
CA GLY A 31 10.40 30.62 -19.94
C GLY A 31 11.83 30.32 -19.48
N HIS A 32 12.83 30.93 -20.13
CA HIS A 32 14.25 30.71 -19.80
C HIS A 32 14.65 31.40 -18.49
N TYR A 33 14.11 32.59 -18.21
CA TYR A 33 14.39 33.32 -16.97
C TYR A 33 13.66 32.73 -15.75
N LEU A 34 12.51 32.09 -15.99
CA LEU A 34 11.72 31.42 -14.95
C LEU A 34 12.24 30.00 -14.63
N ALA A 35 13.02 29.39 -15.53
CA ALA A 35 13.57 28.05 -15.35
C ALA A 35 14.72 27.96 -14.33
N GLY A 36 15.32 29.10 -13.94
CA GLY A 36 16.47 29.14 -13.05
C GLY A 36 16.15 28.89 -11.56
N THR A 37 14.95 29.25 -11.11
CA THR A 37 14.50 29.07 -9.71
C THR A 37 13.28 28.15 -9.68
N LEU A 38 13.53 26.84 -9.80
CA LEU A 38 12.50 25.80 -9.60
C LEU A 38 11.79 25.90 -8.23
N VAL A 39 12.43 26.57 -7.27
CA VAL A 39 11.94 26.81 -5.91
C VAL A 39 10.74 27.77 -5.88
N ASP A 40 10.62 28.69 -6.85
CA ASP A 40 9.55 29.70 -6.87
C ASP A 40 8.19 29.11 -7.30
N PHE A 41 8.19 27.90 -7.87
CA PHE A 41 7.01 27.20 -8.36
C PHE A 41 6.73 25.93 -7.52
N PRO A 42 5.97 26.05 -6.41
CA PRO A 42 5.72 24.91 -5.52
C PRO A 42 4.99 23.75 -6.20
N GLU A 43 4.19 24.03 -7.23
CA GLU A 43 3.49 23.01 -8.01
C GLU A 43 4.45 22.15 -8.83
N VAL A 44 5.45 22.77 -9.48
CA VAL A 44 6.48 22.06 -10.26
C VAL A 44 7.34 21.18 -9.34
N MET A 45 7.71 21.68 -8.17
CA MET A 45 8.42 20.91 -7.15
C MET A 45 7.62 19.69 -6.70
N ARG A 46 6.30 19.86 -6.49
CA ARG A 46 5.41 18.76 -6.08
C ARG A 46 5.26 17.71 -7.17
N CYS A 47 5.10 18.13 -8.43
CA CYS A 47 5.06 17.23 -9.58
C CYS A 47 6.39 16.46 -9.73
N GLY A 48 7.53 17.13 -9.54
CA GLY A 48 8.84 16.49 -9.54
C GLY A 48 9.00 15.43 -8.44
N GLU A 49 8.54 15.73 -7.22
CA GLU A 49 8.56 14.75 -6.12
C GLU A 49 7.59 13.59 -6.38
N GLN A 50 6.41 13.86 -6.95
CA GLN A 50 5.47 12.80 -7.34
C GLN A 50 6.07 11.85 -8.38
N GLU A 51 6.80 12.37 -9.38
CA GLU A 51 7.43 11.53 -10.40
C GLU A 51 8.56 10.67 -9.80
N LYS A 52 9.33 11.19 -8.85
CA LYS A 52 10.33 10.40 -8.10
C LYS A 52 9.69 9.23 -7.33
N GLN A 53 8.54 9.47 -6.69
CA GLN A 53 7.85 8.46 -5.87
C GLN A 53 7.01 7.45 -6.67
N LYS A 54 6.84 7.68 -7.98
CA LYS A 54 6.00 6.84 -8.86
C LYS A 54 6.49 5.39 -8.92
N GLY A 55 7.79 5.17 -9.10
CA GLY A 55 8.37 3.83 -9.18
C GLY A 55 8.13 2.99 -7.92
N LEU A 56 8.25 3.60 -6.74
CA LEU A 56 7.98 2.92 -5.46
C LEU A 56 6.52 2.51 -5.33
N ARG A 57 5.59 3.37 -5.77
CA ARG A 57 4.15 3.08 -5.76
C ARG A 57 3.79 1.93 -6.71
N ASP A 58 4.36 1.94 -7.91
CA ASP A 58 4.14 0.89 -8.91
C ASP A 58 4.70 -0.45 -8.42
N TYR A 59 5.91 -0.44 -7.85
CA TYR A 59 6.50 -1.62 -7.20
C TYR A 59 5.61 -2.16 -6.07
N GLN A 60 5.17 -1.31 -5.15
CA GLN A 60 4.33 -1.74 -4.02
C GLN A 60 3.00 -2.35 -4.49
N LYS A 61 2.39 -1.75 -5.52
CA LYS A 61 1.16 -2.24 -6.14
C LYS A 61 1.36 -3.62 -6.74
N GLU A 62 2.41 -3.81 -7.52
CA GLU A 62 2.71 -5.08 -8.17
C GLU A 62 3.09 -6.16 -7.16
N TYR A 63 3.89 -5.82 -6.14
CA TYR A 63 4.23 -6.69 -5.02
C TYR A 63 2.97 -7.20 -4.29
N ASN A 64 2.05 -6.28 -3.95
CA ASN A 64 0.81 -6.63 -3.28
C ASN A 64 -0.10 -7.50 -4.13
N THR A 65 -0.07 -7.32 -5.45
CA THR A 65 -0.83 -8.13 -6.40
C THR A 65 -0.22 -9.52 -6.55
N ASN A 66 1.11 -9.61 -6.57
CA ASN A 66 1.84 -10.86 -6.78
C ASN A 66 1.85 -11.74 -5.52
N LYS A 67 2.04 -11.17 -4.33
CA LYS A 67 2.09 -11.93 -3.07
C LYS A 67 0.84 -12.77 -2.79
N ILE A 68 -0.31 -12.37 -3.36
CA ILE A 68 -1.60 -13.05 -3.21
C ILE A 68 -1.76 -14.20 -4.21
N LYS A 69 -0.93 -14.27 -5.27
CA LYS A 69 -1.02 -15.31 -6.32
C LYS A 69 -0.59 -16.69 -5.84
N ASN A 70 0.11 -16.80 -4.70
CA ASN A 70 0.43 -18.08 -4.07
C ASN A 70 -0.80 -18.62 -3.32
N HIS A 71 -1.78 -19.10 -4.07
CA HIS A 71 -2.86 -19.91 -3.52
C HIS A 71 -2.42 -21.36 -3.48
N ILE A 72 -1.98 -21.83 -2.32
CA ILE A 72 -1.79 -23.26 -2.07
C ILE A 72 -3.17 -23.79 -1.66
N PRO A 73 -3.90 -24.53 -2.52
CA PRO A 73 -5.18 -25.09 -2.14
C PRO A 73 -4.97 -26.04 -0.95
N ALA A 74 -5.93 -26.10 -0.03
CA ALA A 74 -5.83 -26.96 1.14
C ALA A 74 -5.67 -28.46 0.77
N ASP A 75 -6.12 -28.83 -0.43
CA ASP A 75 -6.13 -30.18 -0.96
C ASP A 75 -4.88 -30.52 -1.82
N ILE A 76 -3.76 -29.81 -1.64
CA ILE A 76 -2.50 -30.29 -2.22
C ILE A 76 -2.16 -31.67 -1.67
N ILE A 77 -1.81 -32.59 -2.58
CA ILE A 77 -1.39 -33.97 -2.27
C ILE A 77 -0.43 -34.05 -1.07
N PRO A 78 0.65 -33.25 -0.97
CA PRO A 78 1.54 -33.30 0.20
C PRO A 78 0.86 -32.96 1.53
N ASN A 79 -0.09 -32.01 1.57
CA ASN A 79 -0.82 -31.71 2.81
C ASN A 79 -1.75 -32.87 3.21
N VAL A 80 -2.42 -33.48 2.24
CA VAL A 80 -3.29 -34.63 2.47
C VAL A 80 -2.49 -35.82 2.99
N VAL A 81 -1.32 -36.09 2.37
CA VAL A 81 -0.41 -37.16 2.81
C VAL A 81 0.12 -36.87 4.20
N ALA A 82 0.60 -35.65 4.48
CA ALA A 82 1.11 -35.26 5.79
C ALA A 82 0.05 -35.40 6.90
N LYS A 83 -1.21 -34.99 6.63
CA LYS A 83 -2.32 -35.19 7.57
C LYS A 83 -2.56 -36.68 7.86
N ARG A 84 -2.63 -37.52 6.82
CA ARG A 84 -2.81 -38.96 7.01
C ARG A 84 -1.64 -39.60 7.78
N SER A 85 -0.40 -39.20 7.47
CA SER A 85 0.77 -39.67 8.21
C SER A 85 0.74 -39.21 9.68
N GLN A 86 0.30 -37.98 9.95
CA GLN A 86 0.11 -37.48 11.31
C GLN A 86 -0.97 -38.27 12.04
N ASP A 87 -2.10 -38.55 11.40
CA ASP A 87 -3.18 -39.36 11.98
C ASP A 87 -2.69 -40.77 12.32
N MET A 88 -1.92 -41.40 11.42
CA MET A 88 -1.32 -42.72 11.64
C MET A 88 -0.27 -42.74 12.76
N LEU A 89 0.52 -41.67 12.91
CA LEU A 89 1.49 -41.53 13.99
C LEU A 89 0.84 -41.09 15.31
N SER A 90 -0.33 -40.48 15.24
CA SER A 90 -1.02 -39.99 16.43
C SER A 90 -1.68 -41.16 17.16
N ASP A 91 -1.24 -41.39 18.39
CA ASP A 91 -1.85 -42.39 19.28
C ASP A 91 -3.18 -41.88 19.90
N VAL A 92 -3.70 -40.76 19.39
CA VAL A 92 -4.88 -40.05 19.92
C VAL A 92 -6.13 -40.91 19.82
N LEU A 93 -6.30 -41.65 18.71
CA LEU A 93 -7.45 -42.55 18.51
C LEU A 93 -7.36 -43.82 19.38
N TYR A 94 -6.15 -44.18 19.83
CA TYR A 94 -5.90 -45.35 20.66
C TYR A 94 -5.88 -45.03 22.16
N ARG A 95 -5.78 -43.75 22.51
CA ARG A 95 -5.82 -43.29 23.90
C ARG A 95 -7.26 -43.23 24.40
N THR A 96 -7.77 -44.35 24.89
CA THR A 96 -8.99 -44.35 25.70
C THR A 96 -8.68 -43.69 27.05
N TYR A 97 -9.20 -42.48 27.26
CA TYR A 97 -9.18 -41.88 28.60
C TYR A 97 -10.08 -42.73 29.50
N LEU A 98 -9.47 -43.60 30.31
CA LEU A 98 -10.21 -44.39 31.27
C LEU A 98 -10.73 -43.44 32.35
N HIS A 99 -12.07 -43.34 32.45
CA HIS A 99 -12.86 -42.65 33.47
C HIS A 99 -12.24 -41.33 33.93
N ASN A 100 -12.77 -40.20 33.45
CA ASN A 100 -12.56 -38.91 34.08
C ASN A 100 -12.97 -39.03 35.56
N TRP A 101 -12.03 -39.34 36.45
CA TRP A 101 -12.18 -39.10 37.87
C TRP A 101 -12.11 -37.59 38.04
N THR A 102 -13.21 -36.92 37.70
CA THR A 102 -13.47 -35.61 38.28
C THR A 102 -13.63 -35.88 39.77
N CYS A 103 -12.61 -35.51 40.51
CA CYS A 103 -12.68 -35.29 41.94
C CYS A 103 -14.01 -34.58 42.28
N HIS A 104 -14.63 -34.98 43.38
CA HIS A 104 -15.93 -34.43 43.76
C HIS A 104 -15.84 -32.89 43.75
N PRO A 105 -16.75 -32.16 43.08
CA PRO A 105 -16.61 -30.72 42.90
C PRO A 105 -16.60 -29.92 44.22
N GLU A 106 -16.99 -30.56 45.32
CA GLU A 106 -16.95 -29.98 46.68
C GLU A 106 -15.68 -30.33 47.47
N GLN A 107 -14.79 -31.16 46.93
CA GLN A 107 -13.53 -31.48 47.60
C GLN A 107 -12.61 -30.26 47.60
N GLU A 108 -12.16 -29.85 48.78
CA GLU A 108 -11.48 -28.57 48.97
C GLU A 108 -10.19 -28.42 48.14
N ASP A 109 -9.48 -29.52 47.90
CA ASP A 109 -8.26 -29.54 47.07
C ASP A 109 -8.51 -29.10 45.63
N THR A 110 -9.69 -29.42 45.09
CA THR A 110 -10.08 -29.17 43.69
C THR A 110 -10.48 -27.70 43.52
N ILE A 111 -11.18 -27.16 44.52
CA ILE A 111 -11.53 -25.76 44.64
C ILE A 111 -10.26 -24.90 44.78
N ARG A 112 -9.31 -25.31 45.64
CA ARG A 112 -8.02 -24.64 45.82
C ARG A 112 -7.17 -24.68 44.54
N ALA A 113 -7.09 -25.82 43.87
CA ALA A 113 -6.35 -25.96 42.61
C ALA A 113 -6.94 -25.07 41.50
N ARG A 114 -8.28 -25.02 41.36
CA ARG A 114 -8.95 -24.15 40.40
C ARG A 114 -8.70 -22.68 40.69
N LYS A 115 -8.84 -22.26 41.96
CA LYS A 115 -8.57 -20.88 42.39
C LYS A 115 -7.13 -20.46 42.11
N ASN A 116 -6.16 -21.34 42.39
CA ASN A 116 -4.75 -21.08 42.09
C ASN A 116 -4.50 -20.97 40.58
N ASN A 117 -5.14 -21.83 39.77
CA ASN A 117 -5.02 -21.78 38.32
C ASN A 117 -5.59 -20.47 37.73
N GLU A 118 -6.75 -20.02 38.22
CA GLU A 118 -7.35 -18.73 37.85
C GLU A 118 -6.42 -17.55 38.18
N ILE A 119 -5.76 -17.57 39.35
CA ILE A 119 -4.79 -16.55 39.78
C ILE A 119 -3.54 -16.56 38.90
N LEU A 120 -3.05 -17.75 38.53
CA LEU A 120 -1.83 -17.92 37.74
C LEU A 120 -2.05 -17.73 36.24
N SER A 121 -3.29 -17.84 35.75
CA SER A 121 -3.58 -17.70 34.33
C SER A 121 -3.52 -16.23 33.90
N ASP A 122 -2.66 -15.94 32.92
CA ASP A 122 -2.47 -14.61 32.31
C ASP A 122 -3.74 -14.06 31.61
N VAL A 123 -4.82 -14.84 31.52
CA VAL A 123 -6.09 -14.46 30.89
C VAL A 123 -6.70 -13.23 31.57
N ARG A 124 -6.61 -13.12 32.90
CA ARG A 124 -7.05 -11.93 33.65
C ARG A 124 -6.03 -10.78 33.57
N PHE A 125 -4.74 -11.07 33.51
CA PHE A 125 -3.68 -10.04 33.51
C PHE A 125 -3.63 -9.24 32.21
N LYS A 126 -3.95 -9.86 31.06
CA LYS A 126 -4.04 -9.17 29.76
C LYS A 126 -5.29 -8.30 29.59
N PHE A 127 -6.42 -8.67 30.20
CA PHE A 127 -7.68 -7.93 30.04
C PHE A 127 -7.67 -6.58 30.79
N ASN A 128 -6.91 -6.47 31.88
CA ASN A 128 -6.78 -5.25 32.69
C ASN A 128 -5.64 -4.31 32.25
N ARG A 129 -5.07 -4.49 31.04
CA ARG A 129 -3.99 -3.65 30.50
C ARG A 129 -4.39 -2.90 29.22
N PHE A 130 -5.63 -2.42 29.17
CA PHE A 130 -6.09 -1.38 28.25
C PHE A 130 -6.75 -0.25 29.04
#